data_AF-A0AAV2PPU6-F1
#
_entry.id   AF-A0AAV2PPU6-F1
#
_cell.length_a   1.000
_cell.length_b   1.000
_cell.length_c   1.000
_cell.angle_alpha   90.00
_cell.angle_beta   90.00
_cell.angle_gamma   90.00
#
_symmetry.space_group_name_H-M   'P 1'
#
loop_
_entity.id
_entity.type
_entity.pdbx_description
1 polymer ?
#
loop_
_entity_poly.entity_id
_entity_poly.type
_entity_poly.pdbx_seq_one_letter_code
_entity_poly.pdbx_strand_id
1 'polypeptide(L)'
;MQILLLVLPLVLSACSVCGKNLEIPEVSQQDLDRWVSTPEKAAEAVGCAIEHKSHCNPRVATVASLMPDLFKTNFQCRPHCSEAGQKAIDFLVKTLEDKYPEQWQRLNTHLSKGN
;
A
#
# COMPACT_ATOMS: atom_id res chain seq x y z
N MET A 1 23.56 -34.25 -43.92
CA MET A 1 23.59 -33.99 -42.46
C MET A 1 24.40 -32.73 -42.22
N GLN A 2 23.73 -31.60 -42.01
CA GLN A 2 24.29 -30.38 -41.41
C GLN A 2 23.11 -29.71 -40.70
N ILE A 3 23.08 -29.85 -39.37
CA ILE A 3 22.04 -29.33 -38.49
C ILE A 3 22.42 -27.87 -38.23
N LEU A 4 21.76 -26.93 -38.92
CA LEU A 4 21.90 -25.51 -38.64
C LEU A 4 20.96 -25.16 -37.47
N LEU A 5 21.49 -25.26 -36.25
CA LEU A 5 20.86 -24.77 -35.03
C LEU A 5 20.79 -23.23 -35.09
N LEU A 6 19.66 -22.70 -35.55
CA LEU A 6 19.30 -21.30 -35.39
C LEU A 6 18.91 -21.06 -33.92
N VAL A 7 19.90 -20.67 -33.13
CA VAL A 7 19.72 -20.17 -31.77
C VAL A 7 19.14 -18.76 -31.87
N LEU A 8 17.81 -18.65 -31.82
CA LEU A 8 17.12 -17.37 -31.63
C LEU A 8 17.32 -16.92 -30.18
N PRO A 9 17.97 -15.79 -29.89
CA PRO A 9 18.00 -15.27 -28.53
C PRO A 9 16.61 -14.73 -28.19
N LEU A 10 15.91 -15.39 -27.26
CA LEU A 10 14.79 -14.79 -26.53
C LEU A 10 15.31 -13.52 -25.86
N VAL A 11 14.95 -12.36 -26.42
CA VAL A 11 15.07 -11.08 -25.73
C VAL A 11 14.00 -11.07 -24.64
N LEU A 12 14.35 -11.59 -23.46
CA LEU A 12 13.62 -11.29 -22.24
C LEU A 12 13.85 -9.82 -21.93
N SER A 13 12.94 -8.95 -22.40
CA SER A 13 12.76 -7.63 -21.82
C SER A 13 12.30 -7.81 -20.38
N ALA A 14 13.26 -7.91 -19.46
CA ALA A 14 13.02 -7.62 -18.07
C ALA A 14 12.61 -6.15 -18.00
N CYS A 15 11.31 -5.89 -17.87
CA CYS A 15 10.84 -4.64 -17.31
C CYS A 15 11.41 -4.59 -15.89
N SER A 16 12.60 -4.02 -15.75
CA SER A 16 13.11 -3.50 -14.49
C SER A 16 12.20 -2.35 -14.09
N VAL A 17 10.99 -2.67 -13.63
CA VAL A 17 10.29 -1.82 -12.68
C VAL A 17 11.20 -1.85 -11.47
N CYS A 18 12.01 -0.81 -11.33
CA CYS A 18 12.86 -0.58 -10.18
C CYS A 18 12.03 -0.81 -8.92
N GLY A 19 12.26 -1.96 -8.29
CA GLY A 19 11.68 -2.30 -7.00
C GLY A 19 12.23 -1.32 -5.98
N LYS A 20 11.51 -0.22 -5.75
CA LYS A 20 11.60 0.44 -4.46
C LYS A 20 11.19 -0.63 -3.47
N ASN A 21 12.12 -1.11 -2.66
CA ASN A 21 11.76 -1.84 -1.45
C ASN A 21 10.86 -0.88 -0.67
N LEU A 22 9.56 -1.18 -0.65
CA LEU A 22 8.63 -0.48 0.22
C LEU A 22 9.04 -0.84 1.65
N GLU A 23 9.92 -0.03 2.24
CA GLU A 23 10.24 -0.14 3.66
C GLU A 23 9.02 0.34 4.46
N ILE A 24 8.08 -0.59 4.67
CA ILE A 24 6.91 -0.35 5.49
C ILE A 24 7.39 -0.32 6.94
N PRO A 25 7.27 0.81 7.65
CA PRO A 25 7.67 0.86 9.05
C PRO A 25 6.84 -0.17 9.84
N GLU A 26 7.49 -0.88 10.77
CA GLU A 26 6.73 -1.76 11.66
C GLU A 26 5.82 -0.92 12.57
N VAL A 27 4.52 -1.02 12.31
CA VAL A 27 3.48 -0.38 13.11
C VAL A 27 2.96 -1.39 14.12
N SER A 28 2.93 -1.00 15.39
CA SER A 28 2.37 -1.85 16.44
C SER A 28 0.86 -1.98 16.29
N GLN A 29 0.28 -3.10 16.73
CA GLN A 29 -1.17 -3.27 16.73
C GLN A 29 -1.88 -2.15 17.51
N GLN A 30 -1.30 -1.69 18.62
CA GLN A 30 -1.83 -0.59 19.42
C GLN A 30 -1.90 0.74 18.63
N ASP A 31 -0.92 1.00 17.76
CA ASP A 31 -0.94 2.19 16.90
C ASP A 31 -2.03 2.07 15.83
N LEU A 32 -2.19 0.89 15.22
CA LEU A 32 -3.26 0.62 14.26
C LEU A 32 -4.63 0.82 14.92
N ASP A 33 -4.86 0.20 16.08
CA ASP A 33 -6.10 0.32 16.83
C ASP A 33 -6.39 1.78 17.18
N ARG A 34 -5.37 2.57 17.54
CA ARG A 34 -5.53 4.00 17.81
C ARG A 34 -6.00 4.76 16.57
N TRP A 35 -5.45 4.48 15.40
CA TRP A 35 -5.79 5.18 14.15
C TRP A 35 -7.23 4.91 13.69
N VAL A 36 -7.78 3.75 14.02
CA VAL A 36 -9.16 3.35 13.64
C VAL A 36 -10.06 3.14 14.85
N SER A 37 -9.73 3.75 15.98
CA SER A 37 -10.48 3.60 17.25
C SER A 37 -11.86 4.26 17.23
N THR A 38 -12.02 5.34 16.45
CA THR A 38 -13.28 6.07 16.29
C THR A 38 -13.45 6.50 14.83
N PRO A 39 -14.68 6.85 14.40
CA PRO A 39 -14.92 7.40 13.06
C PRO A 39 -14.06 8.64 12.77
N GLU A 40 -13.87 9.52 13.74
CA GLU A 40 -13.07 10.74 13.60
C GLU A 40 -11.58 10.40 13.39
N LYS A 41 -11.07 9.40 14.11
CA LYS A 41 -9.69 8.94 13.95
C LYS A 41 -9.45 8.26 12.62
N ALA A 42 -10.39 7.44 12.16
CA ALA A 42 -10.34 6.85 10.83
C ALA A 42 -10.36 7.92 9.72
N ALA A 43 -11.22 8.93 9.87
CA ALA A 43 -11.28 10.07 8.95
C ALA A 43 -10.00 10.93 8.98
N GLU A 44 -9.38 11.10 10.15
CA GLU A 44 -8.08 11.76 10.30
C GLU A 44 -6.97 10.97 9.58
N ALA A 45 -6.91 9.65 9.80
CA ALA A 45 -5.92 8.79 9.16
C ALA A 45 -6.06 8.77 7.62
N VAL A 46 -7.29 8.65 7.11
CA VAL A 46 -7.57 8.74 5.66
C VAL A 46 -7.29 10.15 5.13
N GLY A 47 -7.65 11.19 5.88
CA GLY A 47 -7.30 12.57 5.54
C GLY A 47 -5.79 12.78 5.42
N CYS A 48 -5.01 12.16 6.30
CA CYS A 48 -3.56 12.14 6.20
C CYS A 48 -3.04 11.39 4.98
N ALA A 49 -3.71 10.31 4.58
CA ALA A 49 -3.37 9.57 3.36
C ALA A 49 -3.64 10.33 2.06
N ILE A 50 -4.66 11.19 2.07
CA ILE A 50 -5.11 11.92 0.88
C ILE A 50 -4.44 13.29 0.78
N GLU A 51 -4.40 14.03 1.88
CA GLU A 51 -4.12 15.48 1.89
C GLU A 51 -2.73 15.82 2.40
N HIS A 52 -1.97 14.85 2.93
CA HIS A 52 -0.63 15.04 3.50
C HIS A 52 -0.54 16.28 4.42
N LYS A 53 -1.57 16.49 5.25
CA LYS A 53 -1.66 17.65 6.15
C LYS A 53 -0.45 17.73 7.09
N SER A 54 -0.02 18.95 7.42
CA SER A 54 1.13 19.23 8.30
C SER A 54 0.99 18.68 9.73
N HIS A 55 -0.22 18.37 10.17
CA HIS A 55 -0.51 17.83 11.51
C HIS A 55 -0.60 16.31 11.54
N CYS A 56 -0.31 15.62 10.43
CA CYS A 56 -0.35 14.18 10.40
C CYS A 56 0.73 13.57 11.27
N ASN A 57 0.37 12.55 12.04
CA ASN A 57 1.35 11.74 12.72
C ASN A 57 2.36 11.22 11.69
N PRO A 58 3.68 11.38 11.90
CA PRO A 58 4.68 11.02 10.89
C PRO A 58 4.62 9.54 10.50
N ARG A 59 4.23 8.64 11.41
CA ARG A 59 4.04 7.22 11.08
C ARG A 59 2.84 7.00 10.16
N VAL A 60 1.72 7.68 10.44
CA VAL A 60 0.53 7.64 9.57
C VAL A 60 0.89 8.20 8.20
N ALA A 61 1.64 9.30 8.14
CA ALA A 61 2.09 9.92 6.89
C ALA A 61 3.01 8.99 6.08
N THR A 62 3.91 8.24 6.74
CA THR A 62 4.73 7.24 6.05
C THR A 62 3.85 6.12 5.46
N VAL A 63 2.96 5.53 6.25
CA VAL A 63 2.05 4.47 5.76
C VAL A 63 1.14 4.98 4.63
N ALA A 64 0.62 6.20 4.79
CA ALA A 64 -0.14 6.93 3.78
C ALA A 64 0.59 7.05 2.45
N SER A 65 1.87 7.43 2.46
CA SER A 65 2.66 7.61 1.24
C SER A 65 2.85 6.30 0.45
N LEU A 66 2.68 5.16 1.11
CA LEU A 66 2.77 3.83 0.50
C LEU A 66 1.43 3.38 -0.10
N MET A 67 0.30 3.98 0.29
CA MET A 67 -1.04 3.55 -0.13
C MET A 67 -1.25 3.53 -1.65
N PRO A 68 -0.74 4.49 -2.45
CA PRO A 68 -0.87 4.42 -3.91
C PRO A 68 -0.17 3.21 -4.53
N ASP A 69 1.01 2.85 -4.03
CA ASP A 69 1.75 1.68 -4.52
C ASP A 69 1.12 0.37 -4.04
N LEU A 70 0.62 0.34 -2.80
CA LEU A 70 -0.16 -0.78 -2.27
C LEU A 70 -1.46 -0.97 -3.05
N PHE A 71 -2.14 0.10 -3.45
CA PHE A 71 -3.39 0.02 -4.20
C PHE A 71 -3.21 -0.69 -5.55
N LYS A 72 -2.11 -0.43 -6.27
CA LYS A 72 -1.77 -1.09 -7.54
C LYS A 72 -1.63 -2.60 -7.40
N THR A 73 -1.27 -3.08 -6.21
CA THR A 73 -1.05 -4.50 -5.91
C THR A 73 -2.19 -5.10 -5.10
N ASN A 74 -3.37 -4.47 -5.05
CA ASN A 74 -4.50 -4.90 -4.22
C ASN A 74 -4.12 -5.06 -2.74
N PHE A 75 -3.34 -4.09 -2.23
CA PHE A 75 -2.82 -4.03 -0.87
C PHE A 75 -1.90 -5.19 -0.47
N GLN A 76 -1.32 -5.88 -1.46
CA GLN A 76 -0.26 -6.87 -1.25
C GLN A 76 1.11 -6.18 -1.24
N CYS A 77 1.86 -6.32 -0.15
CA CYS A 77 3.21 -5.75 -0.03
C CYS A 77 4.32 -6.81 -0.10
N ARG A 78 3.98 -8.11 -0.11
CA ARG A 78 4.97 -9.18 -0.23
C ARG A 78 5.59 -9.22 -1.64
N PRO A 79 6.90 -9.50 -1.78
CA PRO A 79 7.87 -9.85 -0.73
C PRO A 79 8.57 -8.65 -0.07
N HIS A 80 8.14 -7.41 -0.34
CA HIS A 80 8.83 -6.19 0.06
C HIS A 80 8.59 -5.75 1.51
N CYS A 81 7.66 -6.39 2.22
CA CYS A 81 7.33 -6.12 3.62
C CYS A 81 7.43 -7.38 4.49
N SER A 82 7.55 -7.18 5.81
CA SER A 82 7.46 -8.27 6.78
C SER A 82 6.03 -8.83 6.86
N GLU A 83 5.87 -10.02 7.46
CA GLU A 83 4.55 -10.58 7.73
C GLU A 83 3.71 -9.65 8.63
N ALA A 84 4.34 -8.99 9.60
CA ALA A 84 3.69 -8.00 10.46
C ALA A 84 3.19 -6.80 9.65
N GLY A 85 3.98 -6.31 8.68
CA GLY A 85 3.57 -5.24 7.77
C GLY A 85 2.35 -5.62 6.94
N GLN A 86 2.32 -6.83 6.36
CA GLN A 86 1.14 -7.30 5.62
C GLN A 86 -0.09 -7.39 6.52
N LYS A 87 0.03 -7.95 7.74
CA LYS A 87 -1.08 -8.03 8.70
C LYS A 87 -1.61 -6.65 9.10
N ALA A 88 -0.73 -5.66 9.25
CA ALA A 88 -1.11 -4.29 9.54
C ALA A 88 -1.94 -3.66 8.42
N ILE A 89 -1.52 -3.87 7.16
CA ILE A 89 -2.27 -3.41 5.98
C ILE A 89 -3.63 -4.11 5.92
N ASP A 90 -3.66 -5.44 6.05
CA ASP A 90 -4.90 -6.22 6.02
C ASP A 90 -5.88 -5.75 7.10
N PHE A 91 -5.38 -5.45 8.30
CA PHE A 91 -6.18 -4.91 9.40
C PHE A 91 -6.78 -3.54 9.06
N LEU A 92 -5.97 -2.61 8.54
CA LEU A 92 -6.44 -1.27 8.19
C LEU A 92 -7.46 -1.32 7.05
N VAL A 93 -7.16 -2.07 5.99
CA VAL A 93 -8.05 -2.22 4.82
C VAL A 93 -9.39 -2.79 5.26
N LYS A 94 -9.40 -3.93 5.97
CA LYS A 94 -10.64 -4.53 6.46
C LYS A 94 -11.39 -3.62 7.41
N THR A 95 -10.70 -2.95 8.33
CA THR A 95 -11.37 -2.07 9.28
C THR A 95 -12.02 -0.87 8.59
N LEU A 96 -11.35 -0.27 7.60
CA LEU A 96 -11.92 0.82 6.82
C LEU A 96 -13.09 0.33 5.96
N GLU A 97 -12.95 -0.81 5.29
CA GLU A 97 -13.99 -1.40 4.46
C GLU A 97 -15.25 -1.76 5.26
N ASP A 98 -15.08 -2.47 6.38
CA ASP A 98 -16.20 -3.01 7.17
C ASP A 98 -16.83 -1.96 8.10
N LYS A 99 -16.02 -1.13 8.76
CA LYS A 99 -16.51 -0.21 9.82
C LYS A 99 -16.67 1.22 9.35
N TYR A 100 -15.91 1.66 8.35
CA TYR A 100 -15.85 3.06 7.93
C TYR A 100 -15.99 3.22 6.41
N PRO A 101 -17.08 2.70 5.80
CA PRO A 101 -17.22 2.60 4.34
C PRO A 101 -17.13 3.94 3.63
N GLU A 102 -17.58 5.03 4.25
CA GLU A 102 -17.43 6.38 3.69
C GLU A 102 -15.95 6.80 3.58
N GLN A 103 -15.13 6.49 4.59
CA GLN A 103 -13.71 6.80 4.57
C GLN A 103 -12.96 5.88 3.61
N TRP A 104 -13.36 4.61 3.52
CA TRP A 104 -12.86 3.67 2.52
C TRP A 104 -13.15 4.13 1.09
N GLN A 105 -14.38 4.52 0.81
CA GLN A 105 -14.78 5.05 -0.49
C GLN A 105 -13.99 6.32 -0.84
N ARG A 106 -13.82 7.22 0.13
CA ARG A 106 -13.04 8.45 -0.06
C ARG A 106 -11.57 8.15 -0.37
N LEU A 107 -10.95 7.21 0.35
CA LEU A 107 -9.59 6.74 0.10
C LEU A 107 -9.47 6.13 -1.31
N ASN A 108 -10.34 5.18 -1.66
CA ASN A 108 -10.34 4.53 -2.98
C ASN A 108 -10.53 5.53 -4.12
N THR A 109 -11.45 6.49 -3.96
CA THR A 109 -11.69 7.54 -4.96
C THR A 109 -10.46 8.42 -5.17
N HIS A 110 -9.66 8.65 -4.13
CA HIS A 110 -8.40 9.39 -4.26
C HIS A 110 -7.32 8.53 -4.93
N LEU A 111 -7.13 7.30 -4.46
CA LEU A 111 -6.11 6.38 -4.99
C LEU A 111 -6.36 6.01 -6.45
N SER A 112 -7.62 5.93 -6.89
CA SER A 112 -8.00 5.67 -8.28
C SER A 112 -7.77 6.85 -9.23
N LYS A 113 -7.63 8.08 -8.71
CA LYS A 113 -7.34 9.28 -9.52
C LYS A 113 -5.84 9.54 -9.71
N GLY A 114 -5.01 8.99 -8.81
CA GLY A 114 -3.54 9.13 -8.85
C GLY A 114 -2.82 7.99 -9.57
N ASN A 115 -3.57 7.00 -10.07
CA ASN A 115 -3.10 5.91 -10.94
C ASN A 115 -3.58 6.14 -12.38
#